data_AF-A0A530QY96-F1
#
_entry.id   AF-A0A530QY96-F1
#
_cell.length_a   1.000
_cell.length_b   1.000
_cell.length_c   1.000
_cell.angle_alpha   90.00
_cell.angle_beta   90.00
_cell.angle_gamma   90.00
#
_symmetry.space_group_name_H-M   'P 1'
#
loop_
_entity.id
_entity.type
_entity.pdbx_description
1 polymer ?
#
loop_
_entity_poly.entity_id
_entity_poly.type
_entity_poly.pdbx_seq_one_letter_code
_entity_poly.pdbx_strand_id
1 'polypeptide(L)' 'MAVATGKSFASRFGVHIAVFIFVAIWTVPTLGILVSSLRDKDQIIASGWWNSFASSTQTEAGRLPPA' A
#
# COMPACT_ATOMS: atom_id res chain seq x y z
N MET A 1 -45.88 21.67 0.79
CA MET A 1 -45.35 20.30 0.92
C MET A 1 -43.83 20.39 1.08
N ALA A 2 -43.29 20.33 2.30
CA ALA A 2 -41.83 20.34 2.50
C ALA A 2 -41.35 18.88 2.45
N VAL A 3 -40.55 18.54 1.44
CA VAL A 3 -39.84 17.24 1.42
C VAL A 3 -38.82 17.26 2.55
N ALA A 4 -38.95 16.36 3.51
CA ALA A 4 -37.92 16.13 4.50
C ALA A 4 -36.73 15.49 3.78
N THR A 5 -35.80 16.30 3.28
CA THR A 5 -34.52 15.84 2.74
C THR A 5 -33.73 15.22 3.88
N GLY A 6 -33.76 13.89 4.00
CA GLY A 6 -33.01 13.13 5.01
C GLY A 6 -31.51 13.41 4.90
N LYS A 7 -31.02 14.42 5.64
CA LYS A 7 -29.63 14.92 5.60
C LYS A 7 -28.76 14.40 6.75
N SER A 8 -29.08 13.27 7.36
CA SER A 8 -28.51 12.98 8.69
C SER A 8 -27.26 12.10 8.70
N PHE A 9 -27.23 11.00 7.95
CA PHE A 9 -26.16 10.00 8.13
C PHE A 9 -25.54 9.53 6.81
N ALA A 10 -26.37 9.20 5.82
CA ALA A 10 -25.91 8.70 4.52
C ALA A 10 -25.04 9.72 3.75
N SER A 11 -25.38 11.02 3.81
CA SER A 11 -24.60 12.07 3.16
C SER A 11 -23.24 12.27 3.83
N ARG A 12 -23.18 12.21 5.16
CA ARG A 12 -21.92 12.29 5.91
C ARG A 12 -21.03 11.10 5.59
N PHE A 13 -21.60 9.90 5.58
CA PHE A 13 -20.86 8.67 5.25
C PHE A 13 -20.28 8.70 3.83
N GLY A 14 -21.04 9.22 2.85
CA GLY A 14 -20.56 9.41 1.48
C GLY A 14 -19.33 10.33 1.38
N VAL A 15 -19.30 11.43 2.15
CA VAL A 15 -18.13 12.33 2.19
C VAL A 15 -16.92 11.63 2.80
N HIS A 16 -17.09 10.85 3.87
CA HIS A 16 -15.96 10.15 4.50
C HIS A 16 -15.38 9.08 3.59
N ILE A 17 -16.21 8.33 2.85
CA ILE A 17 -15.74 7.38 1.85
C ILE A 17 -14.98 8.11 0.74
N ALA A 18 -15.51 9.22 0.22
CA ALA A 18 -14.81 9.99 -0.81
C ALA A 18 -13.44 10.46 -0.33
N VAL A 19 -13.36 11.05 0.86
CA VAL A 19 -12.09 11.48 1.47
C VAL A 19 -11.17 10.29 1.70
N PHE A 20 -11.67 9.17 2.21
CA PHE A 20 -10.87 7.95 2.40
C PHE A 20 -10.29 7.43 1.09
N ILE A 21 -11.03 7.45 0.00
CA ILE A 21 -10.54 7.06 -1.33
C ILE A 21 -9.43 8.00 -1.80
N PHE A 22 -9.63 9.32 -1.67
CA PHE A 22 -8.59 10.30 -1.98
C PHE A 22 -7.32 10.04 -1.13
N VAL A 23 -7.51 9.78 0.16
CA VAL A 23 -6.44 9.47 1.10
C VAL A 23 -5.80 8.11 0.82
N ALA A 24 -6.49 7.14 0.25
CA ALA A 24 -5.87 5.89 -0.17
C ALA A 24 -5.02 6.11 -1.42
N ILE A 25 -5.57 6.80 -2.43
CA ILE A 25 -4.93 7.04 -3.73
C ILE A 25 -3.60 7.76 -3.58
N TRP A 26 -3.54 8.83 -2.78
CA TRP A 26 -2.28 9.57 -2.57
C TRP A 26 -1.31 8.90 -1.58
N THR A 27 -1.77 7.94 -0.75
CA THR A 27 -0.92 7.26 0.23
C THR A 27 -0.18 6.09 -0.41
N VAL A 28 -0.76 5.49 -1.45
CA VAL A 28 -0.13 4.46 -2.29
C VAL A 28 1.27 4.88 -2.79
N PRO A 29 1.48 6.04 -3.43
CA PRO A 29 2.82 6.47 -3.85
C PRO A 29 3.75 6.78 -2.66
N THR A 30 3.26 7.38 -1.58
CA THR A 30 4.07 7.65 -0.38
C THR A 30 4.56 6.35 0.28
N LEU A 31 3.68 5.37 0.42
CA LEU A 31 4.02 4.03 0.88
C LEU A 31 4.98 3.32 -0.08
N GLY A 32 4.80 3.50 -1.39
CA GLY A 32 5.72 2.93 -2.38
C GLY A 32 7.15 3.44 -2.24
N ILE A 33 7.34 4.73 -1.99
CA ILE A 33 8.66 5.31 -1.71
C ILE A 33 9.24 4.73 -0.41
N LEU A 34 8.43 4.67 0.65
CA LEU A 34 8.86 4.13 1.95
C LEU A 34 9.29 2.66 1.84
N VAL A 35 8.47 1.81 1.23
CA VAL A 35 8.76 0.38 1.04
C VAL A 35 9.99 0.18 0.16
N SER A 36 10.14 1.00 -0.89
CA SER A 36 11.33 0.96 -1.74
C SER A 36 12.61 1.34 -0.99
N SER A 37 12.53 2.24 0.01
CA SER A 37 13.69 2.57 0.86
C SER A 37 14.16 1.41 1.75
N LEU A 38 13.30 0.43 2.00
CA LEU A 38 13.61 -0.74 2.83
C LEU A 38 14.05 -1.97 2.00
N ARG A 39 13.92 -1.91 0.67
CA ARG A 39 14.28 -3.01 -0.24
C ARG A 39 15.62 -2.77 -0.92
N ASP A 40 16.29 -3.87 -1.28
CA ASP A 40 17.50 -3.83 -2.10
C ASP A 40 17.22 -3.34 -3.54
N LYS A 41 18.19 -2.65 -4.13
CA LYS A 41 18.09 -2.07 -5.48
C LYS A 41 17.70 -3.08 -6.56
N ASP A 42 18.23 -4.30 -6.47
CA ASP A 42 17.93 -5.36 -7.45
C ASP A 42 16.46 -5.79 -7.40
N GLN A 43 15.82 -5.74 -6.22
CA GLN A 43 14.41 -6.11 -6.02
C GLN A 43 13.44 -5.02 -6.48
N ILE A 44 13.88 -3.75 -6.48
CA ILE A 44 13.09 -2.59 -6.93
C ILE A 44 12.91 -2.61 -8.46
N ILE A 45 13.91 -3.10 -9.20
CA ILE A 45 13.86 -3.17 -10.67
C ILE A 45 13.08 -4.42 -11.14
N ALA A 46 13.22 -5.53 -10.42
CA ALA A 46 12.60 -6.80 -10.80
C ALA A 46 11.09 -6.89 -10.48
N SER A 47 10.59 -6.17 -9.48
CA SER A 47 9.20 -6.28 -9.02
C SER A 47 8.65 -4.96 -8.47
N GLY A 48 7.34 -4.76 -8.59
CA GLY A 48 6.67 -3.61 -7.96
C GLY A 48 6.79 -3.65 -6.43
N TRP A 49 6.80 -2.48 -5.80
CA TRP A 49 6.91 -2.33 -4.34
C TRP A 49 5.76 -3.00 -3.58
N TRP A 50 4.58 -3.20 -4.19
CA TRP A 50 3.46 -3.94 -3.60
C TRP A 50 3.77 -5.42 -3.37
N ASN A 51 4.76 -6.00 -4.06
CA ASN A 51 5.16 -7.40 -3.88
C ASN A 51 5.85 -7.69 -2.51
N SER A 52 5.95 -6.69 -1.64
CA SER A 52 6.73 -6.74 -0.38
C SER A 52 5.96 -7.45 0.69
N PHE A 53 4.64 -7.43 0.53
CA PHE A 53 3.69 -8.10 1.39
C PHE A 53 3.61 -9.61 1.06
N ALA A 54 4.26 -10.06 -0.02
CA ALA A 54 4.39 -11.47 -0.37
C ALA A 54 5.69 -12.05 0.19
N SER A 55 5.69 -13.34 0.55
CA SER A 55 6.86 -14.03 1.10
C SER A 55 8.05 -14.03 0.13
N SER A 56 9.22 -13.60 0.60
CA SER A 56 10.47 -13.67 -0.15
C SER A 56 11.24 -14.95 0.19
N THR A 57 11.62 -15.73 -0.83
CA THR A 57 12.56 -16.85 -0.67
C THR A 57 13.97 -16.30 -0.89
N GLN A 58 14.73 -16.17 0.20
CA GLN A 58 16.15 -15.80 0.13
C GLN A 58 16.99 -17.07 0.07
N THR A 59 17.75 -17.25 -1.02
CA THR A 59 18.73 -18.34 -1.12
C THR A 59 19.90 -18.02 -0.21
N GLU A 60 19.95 -18.63 0.97
CA GLU A 60 21.13 -18.55 1.84
C GLU A 60 22.29 -19.29 1.17
N ALA A 61 23.28 -18.54 0.66
CA ALA A 61 24.50 -19.11 0.14
C ALA A 61 25.32 -19.68 1.30
N GLY A 62 25.15 -20.97 1.58
CA GLY A 62 25.94 -21.69 2.58
C GLY A 62 27.43 -21.62 2.24
N ARG A 63 28.25 -21.14 3.18
CA ARG A 63 29.71 -21.21 3.03
C ARG A 63 30.13 -22.68 2.98
N LEU A 64 30.92 -23.04 1.98
CA LEU A 64 31.51 -24.37 1.91
C LEU A 64 32.62 -24.51 2.97
N PRO A 65 32.77 -25.69 3.60
CA PRO A 65 33.85 -25.93 4.56
C PRO A 65 35.22 -25.88 3.86
N PRO A 66 36.27 -25.36 4.53
CA PRO A 66 37.63 -25.36 3.99
C PRO A 66 38.14 -26.80 3.81
N ALA A 67 38.81 -27.04 2.68
CA ALA A 67 39.38 -28.33 2.28
C ALA A 67 40.65 -28.69 3.07
#